data_AF-A0A0A1CS73-F1
#
_entry.id   AF-A0A0A1CS73-F1
#
_cell.length_a   1.000
_cell.length_b   1.000
_cell.length_c   1.000
_cell.angle_alpha   90.00
_cell.angle_beta   90.00
_cell.angle_gamma   90.00
#
_symmetry.space_group_name_H-M   'P 1'
#
loop_
_entity.id
_entity.type
_entity.pdbx_description
1 polymer ?
#
loop_
_entity_poly.entity_id
_entity_poly.type
_entity_poly.pdbx_seq_one_letter_code
_entity_poly.pdbx_strand_id
1 'polypeptide(L)'
;MKPGEYILRDEPVLCNAGSEAIQLSVVNRGDRPVQVGSHYHFAEVNDALEFDRDAAYGRRLDIPAGTAVRFEPGDPKTVNLIELSGTRHVYGFRDQVNGKLDGADAHPGAGQNATTEKDGQ
;
A
#
# COMPACT_ATOMS: atom_id res chain seq x y z
N MET A 1 -4.12 17.83 40.67
CA MET A 1 -4.57 16.53 40.14
C MET A 1 -5.65 16.83 39.11
N LYS A 2 -5.44 16.45 37.85
CA LYS A 2 -6.45 16.62 36.79
C LYS A 2 -7.01 15.23 36.44
N PRO A 3 -8.27 14.93 36.79
CA PRO A 3 -8.88 13.63 36.45
C PRO A 3 -8.78 13.35 34.94
N GLY A 4 -8.25 12.18 34.58
CA GLY A 4 -8.04 11.78 33.19
C GLY A 4 -6.76 12.30 32.53
N GLU A 5 -5.85 12.95 33.26
CA GLU A 5 -4.56 13.34 32.69
C GLU A 5 -3.67 12.13 32.41
N TYR A 6 -3.07 12.12 31.22
CA TYR A 6 -2.00 11.21 30.88
C TYR A 6 -0.66 11.89 31.16
N ILE A 7 0.18 11.26 31.96
CA ILE A 7 1.57 11.65 32.16
C ILE A 7 2.39 10.69 31.29
N LEU A 8 2.69 11.13 30.07
CA LEU A 8 3.45 10.36 29.11
C LEU A 8 4.95 10.42 29.45
N ARG A 9 5.69 9.41 28.99
CA ARG A 9 7.15 9.52 28.98
C ARG A 9 7.60 10.32 27.76
N ASP A 10 8.80 10.89 27.84
CA ASP A 10 9.36 11.69 26.76
C ASP A 10 9.96 10.84 25.63
N GLU A 11 10.19 9.55 25.87
CA GLU A 11 10.81 8.68 24.87
C GLU A 11 9.86 8.43 23.67
N PRO A 12 10.34 8.60 22.43
CA PRO A 12 9.53 8.32 21.26
C PRO A 12 9.29 6.81 21.11
N VAL A 13 8.11 6.46 20.59
CA VAL A 13 7.79 5.07 20.24
C VAL A 13 8.36 4.76 18.86
N LEU A 14 9.25 3.77 18.80
CA LEU A 14 9.80 3.28 17.53
C LEU A 14 8.73 2.42 16.81
N CYS A 15 8.26 2.88 15.66
CA CYS A 15 7.34 2.12 14.81
C CYS A 15 8.11 1.15 13.89
N ASN A 16 7.46 0.05 13.51
CA ASN A 16 7.94 -0.92 12.51
C ASN A 16 9.39 -1.42 12.75
N ALA A 17 9.80 -1.51 14.01
CA ALA A 17 11.16 -1.91 14.38
C ALA A 17 11.57 -3.25 13.73
N GLY A 18 12.81 -3.30 13.21
CA GLY A 18 13.36 -4.49 12.56
C GLY A 18 12.92 -4.70 11.11
N SER A 19 12.12 -3.80 10.54
CA SER A 19 11.76 -3.83 9.11
C SER A 19 12.74 -2.97 8.31
N GLU A 20 13.21 -3.49 7.18
CA GLU A 20 14.03 -2.72 6.23
C GLU A 20 13.14 -1.99 5.22
N ALA A 21 13.29 -0.67 5.15
CA ALA A 21 12.54 0.18 4.24
C ALA A 21 13.32 0.40 2.94
N ILE A 22 12.61 0.31 1.81
CA ILE A 22 13.09 0.82 0.52
C ILE A 22 12.49 2.20 0.26
N GLN A 23 13.21 3.03 -0.49
CA GLN A 23 12.72 4.34 -0.95
C GLN A 23 12.26 4.27 -2.40
N LEU A 24 11.05 4.76 -2.67
CA LEU A 24 10.54 4.93 -4.03
C LEU A 24 10.07 6.36 -4.24
N SER A 25 10.39 6.92 -5.40
CA SER A 25 9.81 8.16 -5.89
C SER A 25 8.49 7.86 -6.60
N VAL A 26 7.42 8.55 -6.19
CA VAL A 26 6.06 8.34 -6.69
C VAL A 26 5.53 9.66 -7.24
N VAL A 27 4.99 9.64 -8.45
CA VAL A 27 4.39 10.82 -9.09
C VAL A 27 2.94 10.52 -9.44
N ASN A 28 2.02 11.40 -9.04
CA ASN A 28 0.64 11.29 -9.49
C ASN A 28 0.48 11.95 -10.86
N ARG A 29 0.28 11.16 -11.91
CA ARG A 29 0.00 11.63 -13.28
C ARG A 29 -1.47 11.93 -13.54
N GLY A 30 -2.34 11.62 -12.58
CA GLY A 30 -3.75 11.95 -12.63
C GLY A 30 -4.02 13.42 -12.35
N ASP A 31 -5.25 13.83 -12.62
CA ASP A 31 -5.78 15.18 -12.39
C ASP A 31 -6.42 15.37 -11.01
N ARG A 32 -6.57 14.28 -10.25
CA ARG A 32 -7.18 14.24 -8.93
C ARG A 32 -6.18 13.78 -7.88
N PRO A 33 -6.26 14.31 -6.65
CA PRO A 33 -5.39 13.88 -5.57
C PRO A 33 -5.69 12.43 -5.17
N VAL A 34 -4.63 11.71 -4.81
CA VAL A 34 -4.70 10.31 -4.34
C VAL A 34 -4.15 10.23 -2.93
N GLN A 35 -4.81 9.47 -2.06
CA GLN A 35 -4.36 9.23 -0.70
C GLN A 35 -4.28 7.73 -0.43
N VAL A 36 -3.14 7.26 0.06
CA VAL A 36 -2.86 5.84 0.30
C VAL A 36 -2.61 5.60 1.77
N GLY A 37 -3.33 4.64 2.36
CA GLY A 37 -3.22 4.29 3.78
C GLY A 37 -2.01 3.41 4.12
N SER A 38 -1.64 3.42 5.40
CA SER A 38 -0.49 2.70 5.97
C SER A 38 -0.36 1.20 5.63
N HIS A 39 -1.49 0.49 5.46
CA HIS A 39 -1.52 -0.97 5.28
C HIS A 39 -2.05 -1.42 3.90
N TYR A 40 -2.22 -0.48 2.97
CA TYR A 40 -2.60 -0.83 1.60
C TYR A 40 -1.42 -1.50 0.89
N HIS A 41 -1.68 -2.56 0.11
CA HIS A 41 -0.64 -3.19 -0.69
C HIS A 41 -0.18 -2.22 -1.79
N PHE A 42 1.03 -1.67 -1.65
CA PHE A 42 1.43 -0.47 -2.38
C PHE A 42 1.53 -0.70 -3.90
N ALA A 43 1.86 -1.92 -4.34
CA ALA A 43 1.86 -2.27 -5.76
C ALA A 43 0.47 -2.19 -6.42
N GLU A 44 -0.61 -2.32 -5.65
CA GLU A 44 -2.00 -2.28 -6.12
C GLU A 44 -2.66 -0.89 -5.99
N VAL A 45 -1.91 0.17 -5.67
CA VAL A 45 -2.49 1.52 -5.61
C VAL A 45 -2.97 2.00 -6.98
N ASN A 46 -3.67 3.14 -6.99
CA ASN A 46 -4.21 3.78 -8.19
C ASN A 46 -3.20 3.82 -9.36
N ASP A 47 -3.64 3.49 -10.57
CA ASP A 47 -2.81 3.47 -11.79
C ASP A 47 -2.24 4.84 -12.17
N ALA A 48 -2.90 5.91 -11.73
CA ALA A 48 -2.39 7.26 -11.93
C ALA A 48 -1.08 7.53 -11.19
N LEU A 49 -0.72 6.71 -10.19
CA LEU A 49 0.57 6.81 -9.51
C LEU A 49 1.64 6.05 -10.32
N GLU A 50 2.64 6.80 -10.79
CA GLU A 50 3.80 6.32 -11.53
C GLU A 50 4.97 6.11 -10.56
N PHE A 51 5.46 4.86 -10.49
CA PHE A 51 6.58 4.39 -9.68
C PHE A 51 6.95 2.95 -10.10
N ASP A 52 8.02 2.40 -9.54
CA ASP A 52 8.41 0.99 -9.73
C ASP A 52 7.47 0.04 -8.95
N ARG A 53 6.50 -0.55 -9.66
CA ARG A 53 5.52 -1.46 -9.05
C ARG A 53 6.12 -2.80 -8.63
N ASP A 54 7.14 -3.27 -9.34
CA ASP A 54 7.80 -4.53 -9.02
C ASP A 54 8.56 -4.39 -7.70
N ALA A 55 9.26 -3.27 -7.50
CA ALA A 55 9.91 -2.96 -6.22
C ALA A 55 8.91 -2.80 -5.06
N ALA A 56 7.69 -2.32 -5.33
CA ALA A 56 6.64 -2.14 -4.34
C ALA A 56 5.84 -3.43 -4.02
N TYR A 57 6.06 -4.52 -4.75
CA TYR A 57 5.32 -5.76 -4.58
C TYR A 57 5.53 -6.36 -3.19
N GLY A 58 4.44 -6.73 -2.53
CA GLY A 58 4.44 -7.25 -1.16
C GLY A 58 4.84 -6.23 -0.10
N ARG A 59 4.77 -4.93 -0.39
CA ARG A 59 5.14 -3.84 0.54
C ARG A 59 3.97 -2.91 0.86
N ARG A 60 4.12 -2.16 1.96
CA ARG A 60 3.20 -1.12 2.44
C ARG A 60 3.99 0.10 2.91
N LEU A 61 3.30 1.24 3.09
CA LEU A 61 3.93 2.47 3.59
C LEU A 61 4.50 2.29 5.00
N ASP A 62 5.75 2.71 5.18
CA ASP A 62 6.42 2.77 6.47
C ASP A 62 6.03 4.05 7.24
N ILE A 63 4.77 4.07 7.70
CA ILE A 63 4.18 5.17 8.45
C ILE A 63 3.39 4.62 9.64
N PRO A 64 3.01 5.45 10.62
CA PRO A 64 2.17 5.02 11.75
C PRO A 64 0.86 4.39 11.29
N ALA A 65 0.45 3.30 11.95
CA ALA A 65 -0.77 2.59 11.63
C ALA A 65 -2.00 3.53 11.69
N GLY A 66 -2.90 3.40 10.72
CA GLY A 66 -4.09 4.25 10.59
C GLY A 66 -3.85 5.60 9.89
N THR A 67 -2.60 5.99 9.63
CA THR A 67 -2.29 7.19 8.85
C THR A 67 -2.21 6.92 7.35
N ALA A 68 -2.02 7.97 6.54
CA ALA A 68 -1.97 7.90 5.09
C ALA A 68 -1.04 8.98 4.51
N VAL A 69 -0.54 8.72 3.30
CA VAL A 69 0.23 9.69 2.50
C VAL A 69 -0.64 10.21 1.35
N ARG A 70 -0.63 11.53 1.16
CA ARG A 70 -1.35 12.21 0.09
C ARG A 70 -0.39 12.64 -1.02
N PHE A 71 -0.82 12.39 -2.27
CA PHE A 71 -0.13 12.70 -3.51
C PHE A 71 -0.98 13.67 -4.32
N GLU A 72 -0.48 14.90 -4.49
CA GLU A 72 -1.12 15.90 -5.34
C GLU A 72 -0.78 15.64 -6.82
N PRO A 73 -1.66 16.03 -7.76
CA PRO A 73 -1.37 15.95 -9.20
C PRO A 73 -0.03 16.59 -9.58
N GLY A 74 0.82 15.83 -10.26
CA GLY A 74 2.11 16.27 -10.81
C GLY A 74 3.26 16.38 -9.81
N ASP A 75 3.01 16.31 -8.50
CA ASP A 75 4.04 16.50 -7.47
C ASP A 75 4.78 15.19 -7.16
N PRO A 76 6.11 15.10 -7.41
CA PRO A 76 6.89 13.93 -7.06
C PRO A 76 7.11 13.85 -5.55
N LYS A 77 6.84 12.68 -4.97
CA LYS A 77 7.05 12.42 -3.54
C LYS A 77 7.82 11.13 -3.31
N THR A 78 8.88 11.21 -2.51
CA THR A 78 9.60 10.01 -2.05
C THR A 78 8.89 9.42 -0.83
N VAL A 79 8.66 8.11 -0.85
CA VAL A 79 8.05 7.36 0.26
C VAL A 79 8.91 6.17 0.64
N ASN A 80 8.82 5.78 1.91
CA ASN A 80 9.43 4.58 2.45
C ASN A 80 8.42 3.43 2.44
N LEU A 81 8.84 2.27 1.95
CA LEU A 81 8.03 1.05 1.91
C LEU A 81 8.71 -0.09 2.66
N ILE A 82 7.98 -0.73 3.55
CA ILE A 82 8.39 -1.94 4.28
C ILE A 82 7.56 -3.13 3.83
N GLU A 83 8.09 -4.33 4.03
CA GLU A 83 7.39 -5.56 3.67
C GLU A 83 6.12 -5.75 4.50
N LEU A 84 5.10 -6.31 3.86
CA LEU A 84 3.98 -6.90 4.58
C LEU A 84 4.51 -8.07 5.42
N SER A 85 4.20 -8.06 6.71
CA SER A 85 4.59 -9.11 7.65
C SER A 85 3.49 -10.18 7.77
N GLY A 86 3.68 -11.15 8.67
CA GLY A 86 2.69 -12.21 8.91
C GLY A 86 2.74 -13.29 7.83
N THR A 87 1.59 -13.81 7.42
CA THR A 87 1.51 -14.90 6.42
C THR A 87 1.73 -14.41 4.98
N ARG A 88 1.77 -13.09 4.75
CA ARG A 88 1.99 -12.49 3.42
C ARG A 88 1.00 -12.97 2.35
N HIS A 89 -0.28 -13.02 2.73
CA HIS A 89 -1.39 -13.23 1.81
C HIS A 89 -2.14 -11.92 1.60
N VAL A 90 -2.46 -11.62 0.35
CA VAL A 90 -3.09 -10.38 -0.09
C VAL A 90 -4.35 -10.72 -0.88
N TYR A 91 -5.51 -10.31 -0.38
CA TYR A 91 -6.82 -10.55 -0.98
C TYR A 91 -7.61 -9.24 -1.11
N GLY A 92 -8.42 -9.13 -2.17
CA GLY A 92 -9.21 -7.95 -2.49
C GLY A 92 -8.37 -6.90 -3.23
N PHE A 93 -8.22 -5.71 -2.65
CA PHE A 93 -7.53 -4.56 -3.28
C PHE A 93 -7.97 -4.30 -4.72
N ARG A 94 -7.18 -4.70 -5.71
CA ARG A 94 -7.50 -4.58 -7.14
C ARG A 94 -7.53 -5.93 -7.84
N ASP A 95 -7.69 -6.99 -7.07
CA ASP A 95 -7.71 -8.38 -7.49
C ASP A 95 -6.43 -8.82 -8.22
N GLN A 96 -5.31 -8.10 -8.06
CA GLN A 96 -4.09 -8.38 -8.81
C GLN A 96 -3.29 -9.54 -8.22
N VAL A 97 -3.32 -9.69 -6.89
CA VAL A 97 -2.63 -10.79 -6.18
C VAL A 97 -3.59 -11.89 -5.77
N ASN A 98 -4.62 -11.58 -4.98
CA ASN A 98 -5.64 -12.53 -4.50
C ASN A 98 -5.09 -13.88 -4.00
N GLY A 99 -4.00 -13.86 -3.24
CA GLY A 99 -3.30 -15.05 -2.83
C GLY A 99 -2.04 -14.78 -2.03
N LYS A 100 -1.16 -15.79 -1.98
CA LYS A 100 0.12 -15.73 -1.29
C LYS A 100 1.14 -14.97 -2.14
N LEU A 101 1.88 -14.04 -1.53
CA LEU A 101 2.93 -13.28 -2.20
C LEU A 101 4.18 -14.13 -2.50
N ASP A 102 4.55 -15.02 -1.58
CA ASP A 102 5.78 -15.82 -1.68
C ASP A 102 5.46 -17.28 -2.03
N GLY A 103 5.57 -17.65 -3.31
CA GLY A 103 5.36 -19.01 -3.80
C GLY A 103 5.47 -19.12 -5.32
N ALA A 104 5.60 -20.35 -5.84
CA ALA A 104 5.64 -20.63 -7.28
C ALA A 104 4.34 -20.23 -8.01
N ASP A 105 3.24 -20.09 -7.25
CA ASP A 105 1.92 -19.66 -7.71
C ASP A 105 1.68 -18.15 -7.53
N ALA A 106 2.74 -17.36 -7.26
CA ALA A 106 2.65 -15.89 -7.27
C ALA A 106 2.34 -15.42 -8.70
N HIS A 107 1.06 -15.34 -9.02
CA HIS A 107 0.58 -15.03 -10.36
C HIS A 107 0.67 -13.51 -10.57
N PRO A 108 1.40 -13.02 -11.59
CA PRO A 108 1.28 -11.64 -12.00
C PRO A 108 -0.02 -11.52 -12.83
N GLY A 109 -1.12 -11.18 -12.17
CA GLY A 109 -2.36 -10.74 -12.82
C GLY A 109 -3.25 -11.84 -13.37
N ALA A 110 -4.21 -12.30 -12.56
CA ALA A 110 -5.41 -12.99 -13.03
C ALA A 110 -6.64 -12.08 -12.88
N GLY A 111 -6.64 -10.93 -13.56
CA GLY A 111 -7.85 -10.17 -13.81
C GLY A 111 -8.68 -10.90 -14.87
N GLN A 112 -9.53 -11.85 -14.46
CA GLN A 112 -10.54 -12.39 -15.36
C GLN A 112 -11.60 -11.30 -15.59
N ASN A 113 -11.57 -10.70 -16.78
CA ASN A 113 -12.68 -9.93 -17.31
C ASN A 113 -13.94 -10.83 -17.35
N ALA A 114 -14.80 -10.69 -16.34
CA ALA A 114 -16.18 -11.14 -16.43
C ALA A 114 -16.95 -10.18 -17.35
N THR A 115 -16.69 -10.28 -18.66
CA THR A 115 -17.64 -9.79 -19.66
C THR A 115 -18.81 -10.76 -19.64
N THR A 116 -19.86 -10.43 -18.90
CA THR A 116 -21.17 -11.04 -19.10
C THR A 116 -21.72 -10.50 -20.42
N GLU A 117 -21.32 -11.12 -21.53
CA GLU A 117 -22.02 -10.97 -22.80
C GLU A 117 -23.46 -11.44 -22.61
N LYS A 118 -24.38 -10.48 -22.75
CA LYS A 118 -25.77 -10.75 -23.05
C LYS A 118 -25.84 -11.29 -24.48
N ASP A 119 -26.27 -12.54 -24.61
CA ASP A 119 -27.04 -13.08 -25.72
C ASP A 119 -27.98 -14.11 -25.07
N GLY A 120 -29.30 -14.08 -25.23
CA GLY A 120 -30.02 -13.87 -26.47
C GLY A 120 -30.72 -15.18 -26.83
N GLN A 121 -31.78 -15.53 -26.08
CA GLN A 121 -32.85 -16.43 -26.51
C GLN A 121 -34.11 -16.23 -25.67
#